data_AF-A0A1H8WDY7-F1
#
_entry.id   AF-A0A1H8WDY7-F1
#
_cell.length_a   1.000
_cell.length_b   1.000
_cell.length_c   1.000
_cell.angle_alpha   90.00
_cell.angle_beta   90.00
_cell.angle_gamma   90.00
#
_symmetry.space_group_name_H-M   'P 1'
#
loop_
_entity.id
_entity.type
_entity.pdbx_description
1 polymer ?
#
loop_
_entity_poly.entity_id
_entity_poly.type
_entity_poly.pdbx_seq_one_letter_code
_entity_poly.pdbx_strand_id
1 'polypeptide(L)'
;MTAHTSLVEQLQLLEDEHPQVHTVLSVHHEEVQTALEASSRAYPTSRQLYEGLDDPDIHPNMLARVLGFLAEIEVIDTYTVRSGANRYDLREYDAARYGRIGKLLVE
;
A
#
# COMPACT_ATOMS: atom_id res chain seq x y z
N MET A 1 20.18 -14.83 -0.56
CA MET A 1 18.93 -15.60 -0.42
C MET A 1 18.16 -14.96 0.70
N THR A 2 17.35 -13.95 0.40
CA THR A 2 16.39 -13.42 1.36
C THR A 2 15.37 -14.53 1.58
N ALA A 3 15.14 -14.94 2.82
CA ALA A 3 14.02 -15.84 3.10
C ALA A 3 12.76 -15.15 2.59
N HIS A 4 11.94 -15.85 1.78
CA HIS A 4 10.62 -15.33 1.44
C HIS A 4 9.75 -15.44 2.69
N THR A 5 9.81 -14.41 3.52
CA THR A 5 8.95 -14.22 4.68
C THR A 5 7.50 -14.24 4.21
N SER A 6 6.65 -15.01 4.90
CA SER A 6 5.24 -15.12 4.58
C SER A 6 4.51 -13.78 4.76
N LEU A 7 3.36 -13.61 4.12
CA LEU A 7 2.57 -12.38 4.24
C LEU A 7 2.16 -12.08 5.70
N VAL A 8 1.89 -13.13 6.49
CA VAL A 8 1.57 -12.98 7.92
C VAL A 8 2.77 -12.41 8.68
N GLU A 9 3.95 -12.99 8.48
CA GLU A 9 5.19 -12.49 9.10
C GLU A 9 5.55 -11.07 8.63
N GLN A 10 5.25 -10.72 7.36
CA GLN A 10 5.43 -9.34 6.86
C GLN A 10 4.50 -8.34 7.56
N LEU A 11 3.25 -8.72 7.81
CA LEU A 11 2.29 -7.87 8.55
C LEU A 11 2.65 -7.77 10.03
N GLN A 12 3.11 -8.86 10.64
CA GLN A 12 3.62 -8.85 12.02
C GLN A 12 4.85 -7.94 12.14
N LEU A 13 5.78 -8.01 11.19
CA LEU A 13 6.93 -7.12 11.15
C LEU A 13 6.50 -5.65 11.01
N LEU A 14 5.49 -5.37 10.19
CA LEU A 14 4.92 -4.02 10.07
C LEU A 14 4.31 -3.54 11.40
N GLU A 15 3.59 -4.41 12.10
CA GLU A 15 3.02 -4.09 13.41
C GLU A 15 4.12 -3.77 14.43
N ASP A 16 5.19 -4.56 14.46
CA ASP A 16 6.31 -4.42 15.39
C ASP A 16 7.15 -3.16 15.10
N GLU A 17 7.52 -2.93 13.84
CA GLU A 17 8.44 -1.84 13.46
C GLU A 17 7.72 -0.51 13.22
N HIS A 18 6.51 -0.58 12.68
CA HIS A 18 5.74 0.57 12.19
C HIS A 18 4.25 0.47 12.59
N PRO A 19 3.92 0.40 13.90
CA PRO A 19 2.56 0.15 14.39
C PRO A 19 1.52 1.15 13.89
N GLN A 20 1.95 2.38 13.59
CA GLN A 20 1.05 3.42 13.05
C GLN A 20 0.67 3.15 11.58
N VAL A 21 1.59 2.60 10.78
CA VAL A 21 1.30 2.21 9.39
C VAL A 21 0.43 0.96 9.38
N HIS A 22 0.70 -0.01 10.27
CA HIS A 22 -0.17 -1.16 10.47
C HIS A 22 -1.60 -0.73 10.82
N THR A 23 -1.76 0.11 11.85
CA THR A 23 -3.08 0.61 12.28
C THR A 23 -3.82 1.32 11.15
N VAL A 24 -3.13 2.21 10.41
CA VAL A 24 -3.76 2.89 9.26
C VAL A 24 -4.18 1.88 8.20
N LEU A 25 -3.33 0.92 7.85
CA LEU A 25 -3.68 -0.08 6.86
C LEU A 25 -4.86 -0.93 7.33
N SER A 26 -4.94 -1.33 8.59
CA SER A 26 -6.09 -2.04 9.16
C SER A 26 -7.39 -1.26 9.00
N VAL A 27 -7.38 0.03 9.38
CA VAL A 27 -8.57 0.89 9.36
C VAL A 27 -8.98 1.27 7.93
N HIS A 28 -8.02 1.55 7.06
CA HIS A 28 -8.25 2.18 5.75
C HIS A 28 -7.95 1.27 4.55
N HIS A 29 -7.89 -0.06 4.73
CA HIS A 29 -7.54 -0.98 3.63
C HIS A 29 -8.48 -0.87 2.43
N GLU A 30 -9.78 -0.62 2.64
CA GLU A 30 -10.74 -0.45 1.54
C GLU A 30 -10.48 0.84 0.75
N GLU A 31 -10.14 1.95 1.42
CA GLU A 31 -9.78 3.22 0.76
C GLU A 31 -8.47 3.08 -0.03
N VAL A 32 -7.48 2.39 0.54
CA VAL A 32 -6.20 2.13 -0.13
C VAL A 32 -6.43 1.24 -1.36
N GLN A 33 -7.27 0.21 -1.27
CA GLN A 33 -7.66 -0.61 -2.42
C GLN A 33 -8.32 0.24 -3.50
N THR A 34 -9.28 1.08 -3.11
CA THR A 34 -10.00 1.98 -4.02
C THR A 34 -9.03 2.90 -4.75
N ALA A 35 -8.03 3.46 -4.04
CA ALA A 35 -7.02 4.31 -4.66
C ALA A 35 -6.21 3.58 -5.75
N LEU A 36 -5.86 2.32 -5.52
CA LEU A 36 -5.10 1.49 -6.47
C LEU A 36 -5.97 1.10 -7.67
N GLU A 37 -7.19 0.64 -7.43
CA GLU A 37 -8.10 0.12 -8.47
C GLU A 37 -8.73 1.23 -9.33
N ALA A 38 -9.03 2.40 -8.75
CA ALA A 38 -9.62 3.52 -9.49
C ALA A 38 -8.60 4.27 -10.36
N SER A 39 -7.30 4.06 -10.13
CA SER A 39 -6.26 4.78 -10.87
C SER A 39 -6.17 4.31 -12.32
N SER A 40 -6.39 5.22 -13.26
CA SER A 40 -6.15 4.96 -14.69
C SER A 40 -4.69 5.14 -15.11
N ARG A 41 -3.78 5.46 -14.18
CA ARG A 41 -2.38 5.77 -14.46
C ARG A 41 -1.54 4.52 -14.21
N ALA A 42 -0.67 4.16 -15.15
CA ALA A 42 0.30 3.08 -14.95
C ALA A 42 1.36 3.42 -13.89
N TYR A 43 1.79 4.69 -13.83
CA TYR A 43 2.88 5.13 -12.94
C TYR A 43 2.53 6.33 -12.04
N PRO A 44 1.52 6.22 -11.17
CA PRO A 44 1.07 7.32 -10.34
C PRO A 44 2.03 7.60 -9.19
N THR A 45 2.01 8.84 -8.69
CA THR A 45 2.56 9.18 -7.37
C THR A 45 1.53 8.93 -6.28
N SER A 46 1.96 8.87 -5.01
CA SER A 46 1.04 8.80 -3.87
C SER A 46 0.02 9.95 -3.85
N ARG A 47 0.46 11.17 -4.22
CA ARG A 47 -0.43 12.33 -4.38
C ARG A 47 -1.48 12.09 -5.46
N GLN A 48 -1.11 11.53 -6.60
CA GLN A 48 -2.05 11.29 -7.70
C GLN A 48 -3.07 10.19 -7.35
N LEU A 49 -2.68 9.21 -6.53
CA LEU A 49 -3.60 8.21 -5.99
C LEU A 49 -4.56 8.86 -4.99
N TYR A 50 -4.04 9.68 -4.08
CA TYR A 50 -4.83 10.40 -3.10
C TYR A 50 -5.89 11.33 -3.74
N GLU A 51 -5.50 12.09 -4.76
CA GLU A 51 -6.40 12.99 -5.50
C GLU A 51 -7.51 12.26 -6.26
N GLY A 52 -7.42 10.94 -6.40
CA GLY A 52 -8.46 10.10 -7.01
C GLY A 52 -9.51 9.59 -6.02
N LEU A 53 -9.32 9.79 -4.71
CA LEU A 53 -10.28 9.41 -3.68
C LEU A 53 -11.33 10.51 -3.48
N ASP A 54 -12.56 10.09 -3.19
CA ASP A 54 -13.67 11.00 -2.85
C ASP A 54 -13.75 11.15 -1.33
N ASP A 55 -13.54 12.37 -0.83
CA ASP A 55 -13.52 12.74 0.60
C ASP A 55 -12.80 11.71 1.52
N PRO A 56 -11.50 11.42 1.29
CA PRO A 56 -10.81 10.35 1.99
C PRO A 56 -10.60 10.64 3.49
N ASP A 57 -10.84 9.63 4.33
CA ASP A 57 -10.55 9.65 5.76
C ASP A 57 -9.05 9.42 6.03
N ILE A 58 -8.39 8.62 5.19
CA ILE A 58 -6.95 8.39 5.29
C ILE A 58 -6.16 9.69 5.02
N HIS A 59 -5.18 10.01 5.87
CA HIS A 59 -4.33 11.18 5.63
C HIS A 59 -3.34 10.93 4.46
N PRO A 60 -3.05 11.90 3.58
CA PRO A 60 -2.22 11.68 2.38
C PRO A 60 -0.80 11.19 2.67
N ASN A 61 -0.18 11.70 3.75
CA ASN A 61 1.14 11.23 4.18
C ASN A 61 1.12 9.78 4.68
N MET A 62 -0.01 9.32 5.23
CA MET A 62 -0.16 7.93 5.67
C MET A 62 -0.41 7.01 4.49
N LEU A 63 -1.22 7.43 3.50
CA LEU A 63 -1.34 6.71 2.23
C LEU A 63 0.03 6.52 1.57
N ALA A 64 0.88 7.56 1.54
CA ALA A 64 2.23 7.44 0.98
C ALA A 64 3.10 6.41 1.71
N ARG A 65 3.00 6.31 3.04
CA ARG A 65 3.72 5.30 3.84
C ARG A 65 3.20 3.89 3.58
N VAL A 66 1.88 3.73 3.53
CA VAL A 66 1.24 2.45 3.20
C VAL A 66 1.68 1.98 1.82
N LEU A 67 1.67 2.85 0.80
CA LEU A 67 2.14 2.51 -0.54
C LEU A 67 3.62 2.10 -0.56
N GLY A 68 4.46 2.73 0.27
CA GLY A 68 5.84 2.31 0.48
C GLY A 68 5.93 0.86 0.98
N PHE A 69 5.18 0.54 2.03
CA PHE A 69 5.11 -0.83 2.54
C PHE A 69 4.57 -1.82 1.51
N LEU A 70 3.50 -1.48 0.78
CA LEU A 70 2.95 -2.34 -0.27
C LEU A 70 3.97 -2.64 -1.37
N ALA A 71 4.87 -1.69 -1.68
CA ALA A 71 5.97 -1.93 -2.59
C ALA A 71 7.04 -2.87 -1.99
N GLU A 72 7.36 -2.71 -0.70
CA GLU A 72 8.30 -3.60 0.00
C GLU A 72 7.82 -5.05 0.08
N ILE A 73 6.50 -5.26 0.17
CA ILE A 73 5.89 -6.60 0.22
C ILE A 73 5.36 -7.08 -1.14
N GLU A 74 5.79 -6.46 -2.23
CA GLU A 74 5.53 -6.89 -3.62
C GLU A 74 4.04 -6.97 -3.99
N VAL A 75 3.21 -6.09 -3.42
CA VAL A 75 1.81 -5.89 -3.85
C VAL A 75 1.73 -4.96 -5.05
N ILE A 76 2.57 -3.94 -5.06
CA ILE A 76 2.82 -3.02 -6.17
C ILE A 76 4.33 -2.92 -6.35
N ASP A 77 4.82 -2.34 -7.44
CA ASP A 77 6.25 -2.08 -7.60
C ASP A 77 6.54 -0.57 -7.57
N THR A 78 7.83 -0.19 -7.51
CA THR A 78 8.28 1.19 -7.62
C THR A 78 8.93 1.43 -8.97
N TYR A 79 8.24 2.17 -9.84
CA TYR A 79 8.79 2.60 -11.12
C TYR A 79 9.96 3.60 -10.97
N THR A 80 9.88 4.52 -10.02
CA THR A 80 10.98 5.47 -9.75
C THR A 80 10.96 5.93 -8.30
N VAL A 81 12.09 5.83 -7.61
CA VAL A 81 12.30 6.41 -6.28
C VAL A 81 12.76 7.87 -6.44
N ARG A 82 12.03 8.82 -5.86
CA ARG A 82 12.45 10.23 -5.75
C ARG A 82 12.05 10.79 -4.40
N SER A 83 12.92 11.58 -3.78
CA SER A 83 12.63 12.26 -2.50
C SER A 83 11.30 13.00 -2.56
N GLY A 84 10.28 12.45 -1.89
CA GLY A 84 8.93 13.02 -1.81
C GLY A 84 8.02 12.82 -3.02
N ALA A 85 8.42 12.04 -4.03
CA ALA A 85 7.63 11.83 -5.24
C ALA A 85 7.89 10.46 -5.90
N ASN A 86 7.89 9.39 -5.10
CA ASN A 86 7.95 8.04 -5.65
C ASN A 86 6.82 7.83 -6.66
N ARG A 87 7.16 7.17 -7.77
CA ARG A 87 6.21 6.66 -8.74
C ARG A 87 6.09 5.17 -8.54
N TYR A 88 4.87 4.71 -8.29
CA TYR A 88 4.55 3.30 -8.16
C TYR A 88 4.22 2.74 -9.55
N ASP A 89 4.49 1.48 -9.79
CA ASP A 89 4.05 0.75 -10.98
C ASP A 89 2.81 -0.07 -10.61
N LEU A 90 1.66 0.35 -11.12
CA LEU A 90 0.39 -0.35 -10.88
C LEU A 90 0.10 -1.44 -11.92
N ARG A 91 0.95 -1.61 -12.94
CA ARG A 91 0.79 -2.71 -13.90
C ARG A 91 1.06 -4.07 -13.25
N GLU A 92 1.89 -4.06 -12.21
CA GLU A 92 2.23 -5.22 -11.39
C GLU A 92 1.39 -5.26 -10.10
N TYR A 93 0.25 -4.55 -10.05
CA TYR A 93 -0.62 -4.59 -8.89
C TYR A 93 -1.22 -6.00 -8.70
N ASP A 94 -0.83 -6.67 -7.61
CA ASP A 94 -1.36 -7.97 -7.21
C ASP A 94 -2.59 -7.80 -6.31
N ALA A 95 -3.76 -7.68 -6.96
CA ALA A 95 -5.04 -7.58 -6.27
C ALA A 95 -5.37 -8.80 -5.41
N ALA A 96 -4.87 -10.00 -5.76
CA ALA A 96 -5.12 -11.20 -4.97
C ALA A 96 -4.32 -11.17 -3.66
N ARG A 97 -3.07 -10.72 -3.71
CA ARG A 97 -2.23 -10.49 -2.53
C ARG A 97 -2.80 -9.38 -1.66
N TYR A 98 -3.26 -8.27 -2.25
CA TYR A 98 -3.92 -7.21 -1.49
C TYR A 98 -5.21 -7.69 -0.81
N GLY A 99 -6.06 -8.44 -1.52
CA GLY A 99 -7.26 -9.03 -0.95
C GLY A 99 -6.97 -10.01 0.19
N ARG A 100 -5.79 -10.66 0.19
CA ARG A 100 -5.34 -11.48 1.32
C ARG A 100 -4.93 -10.64 2.52
N ILE A 101 -4.30 -9.47 2.31
CA ILE A 101 -4.00 -8.51 3.38
C ILE A 101 -5.28 -8.08 4.09
N GLY A 102 -6.29 -7.64 3.34
CA GLY A 102 -7.57 -7.21 3.93
C GLY A 102 -8.20 -8.28 4.82
N LYS A 103 -8.17 -9.55 4.39
CA LYS A 103 -8.65 -10.68 5.21
C LYS A 103 -7.86 -10.85 6.50
N LEU A 104 -6.53 -10.78 6.43
CA LEU A 104 -5.65 -10.96 7.59
C LEU A 104 -5.72 -9.81 8.60
N LEU A 105 -6.17 -8.62 8.19
CA LEU A 105 -6.32 -7.45 9.07
C LEU A 105 -7.66 -7.42 9.82
N VAL A 106 -8.63 -8.21 9.39
CA VAL A 106 -10.00 -8.27 9.95
C VAL A 106 -10.21 -9.53 10.81
N GLU A 107 -9.30 -10.51 10.74
CA GLU A 107 -9.23 -11.69 11.62
C GLU A 107 -8.73 -11.34 13.04
#